data_AF-A0AAT9QPW4-F1
#
_entry.id   AF-A0AAT9QPW4-F1
#
_cell.length_a   1.000
_cell.length_b   1.000
_cell.length_c   1.000
_cell.angle_alpha   90.00
_cell.angle_beta   90.00
_cell.angle_gamma   90.00
#
_symmetry.space_group_name_H-M   'P 1'
#
loop_
_entity.id
_entity.type
_entity.pdbx_description
1 polymer ?
#
loop_
_entity_poly.entity_id
_entity_poly.type
_entity_poly.pdbx_seq_one_letter_code
_entity_poly.pdbx_strand_id
1 'polypeptide(L)' 'MPAVRTAQAIGLTKNPRIHDLRHTHASWLIQDGVPLFTISRRLGHASTKTTEQVYGHLMPEALQVGADATERSVTAFQRL' A
#
# COMPACT_ATOMS: atom_id res chain seq x y z
N MET A 1 -17.94 1.05 20.96
CA MET A 1 -16.88 0.03 20.86
C MET A 1 -15.90 0.21 22.01
N PRO A 2 -15.78 -0.74 22.95
CA PRO A 2 -14.87 -0.64 24.10
C PRO A 2 -13.42 -0.31 23.69
N ALA A 3 -12.89 -1.00 22.68
CA ALA A 3 -11.53 -0.78 22.19
C ALA A 3 -11.28 0.66 21.68
N VAL A 4 -12.25 1.26 20.97
CA VAL A 4 -12.13 2.64 20.48
C VAL A 4 -12.10 3.63 21.63
N ARG A 5 -12.92 3.41 22.67
CA ARG A 5 -12.93 4.27 23.87
C ARG A 5 -11.60 4.18 24.62
N THR A 6 -11.04 2.98 24.76
CA THR A 6 -9.70 2.78 25.34
C THR A 6 -8.63 3.48 24.52
N ALA A 7 -8.65 3.33 23.19
CA ALA A 7 -7.70 4.01 22.30
C ALA A 7 -7.81 5.54 22.39
N GLN A 8 -9.03 6.08 22.49
CA GLN A 8 -9.28 7.51 22.68
C GLN A 8 -8.74 8.01 24.02
N ALA A 9 -8.89 7.22 25.08
CA ALA A 9 -8.36 7.55 26.40
C ALA A 9 -6.82 7.64 26.45
N ILE A 10 -6.11 6.97 25.52
CA ILE A 10 -4.65 7.02 25.39
C ILE A 10 -4.16 7.97 24.29
N GLY A 11 -5.04 8.83 23.75
CA GLY A 11 -4.65 9.91 22.82
C GLY A 11 -5.03 9.70 21.36
N LEU A 12 -5.81 8.67 21.00
CA LEU A 12 -6.36 8.57 19.65
C LEU A 12 -7.42 9.65 19.43
N THR A 13 -7.13 10.65 18.60
CA THR A 13 -8.05 11.75 18.31
C THR A 13 -9.10 11.41 17.25
N LYS A 14 -8.87 10.35 16.46
CA LYS A 14 -9.79 9.91 15.40
C LYS A 14 -10.86 8.96 15.93
N ASN A 15 -11.96 8.86 15.19
CA ASN A 15 -13.02 7.89 15.43
C ASN A 15 -13.01 6.81 14.33
N PRO A 16 -12.21 5.73 14.50
CA PRO A 16 -12.07 4.71 13.47
C PRO A 16 -13.35 3.86 13.33
N ARG A 17 -13.66 3.52 12.09
CA ARG A 17 -14.70 2.59 11.68
C ARG A 17 -14.08 1.22 11.43
N ILE A 18 -14.89 0.18 11.39
CA ILE A 18 -14.43 -1.18 11.05
C ILE A 18 -13.74 -1.21 9.67
N HIS A 19 -14.21 -0.41 8.71
CA HIS A 19 -13.59 -0.31 7.38
C HIS A 19 -12.16 0.24 7.43
N ASP A 20 -11.79 1.00 8.45
CA ASP A 20 -10.44 1.57 8.56
C ASP A 20 -9.41 0.47 8.89
N LEU A 21 -9.82 -0.66 9.48
CA LEU A 21 -8.96 -1.85 9.62
C LEU A 21 -8.55 -2.43 8.25
N ARG A 22 -9.46 -2.39 7.27
CA ARG A 22 -9.17 -2.82 5.90
C ARG A 22 -8.16 -1.88 5.24
N HIS A 23 -8.25 -0.58 5.51
CA HIS A 23 -7.26 0.39 5.07
C HIS A 23 -5.90 0.15 5.72
N THR A 24 -5.83 -0.03 7.05
CA THR A 24 -4.59 -0.36 7.76
C THR A 24 -3.93 -1.62 7.20
N HIS A 25 -4.72 -2.69 6.99
CA HIS A 25 -4.23 -3.93 6.39
C HIS A 25 -3.62 -3.72 5.00
N ALA A 26 -4.26 -2.93 4.14
CA ALA A 26 -3.74 -2.62 2.81
C ALA A 26 -2.45 -1.77 2.88
N SER A 27 -2.39 -0.78 3.78
CA SER A 27 -1.22 0.07 3.96
C SER A 27 0.01 -0.73 4.40
N TRP A 28 -0.13 -1.69 5.31
CA TRP A 28 0.98 -2.56 5.71
C TRP A 28 1.47 -3.44 4.58
N LEU A 29 0.57 -4.04 3.79
CA LEU A 29 0.98 -4.83 2.64
C LEU A 29 1.74 -4.00 1.60
N ILE A 30 1.34 -2.75 1.37
CA ILE A 30 2.06 -1.85 0.47
C ILE A 30 3.45 -1.52 1.02
N GLN A 31 3.53 -1.23 2.32
CA GLN A 31 4.80 -0.95 2.99
C GLN A 31 5.77 -2.14 2.91
N ASP A 32 5.27 -3.36 2.99
CA ASP A 32 6.05 -4.60 2.83
C ASP A 32 6.38 -4.93 1.35
N GLY A 33 6.03 -4.05 0.41
CA GLY A 33 6.34 -4.21 -1.01
C GLY A 33 5.47 -5.24 -1.73
N VAL A 34 4.32 -5.63 -1.17
CA VAL A 34 3.40 -6.58 -1.81
C VAL A 34 2.80 -5.93 -3.06
N PRO A 35 2.78 -6.60 -4.23
CA PRO A 35 2.24 -6.03 -5.45
C PRO A 35 0.77 -5.60 -5.33
N LEU A 36 0.42 -4.42 -5.87
CA LEU A 36 -0.94 -3.88 -5.82
C LEU A 36 -2.00 -4.84 -6.40
N PHE A 37 -1.64 -5.63 -7.42
CA PHE A 37 -2.50 -6.67 -7.95
C PHE A 37 -2.86 -7.71 -6.88
N THR A 38 -1.87 -8.23 -6.15
CA THR A 38 -2.04 -9.20 -5.06
C THR A 38 -2.90 -8.61 -3.95
N ILE A 39 -2.65 -7.36 -3.57
CA ILE A 39 -3.45 -6.65 -2.57
C ILE A 39 -4.89 -6.49 -3.05
N SER A 40 -5.11 -6.08 -4.30
CA SER A 40 -6.44 -5.95 -4.91
C SER A 40 -7.24 -7.26 -4.84
N ARG A 41 -6.61 -8.39 -5.20
CA ARG A 41 -7.24 -9.71 -5.14
C ARG A 41 -7.53 -10.13 -3.69
N ARG A 42 -6.59 -9.92 -2.77
CA ARG A 42 -6.77 -10.22 -1.33
C ARG A 42 -7.90 -9.41 -0.70
N LEU A 43 -8.08 -8.17 -1.12
CA LEU A 43 -9.18 -7.31 -0.69
C LEU A 43 -10.51 -7.69 -1.37
N GLY A 44 -10.49 -8.45 -2.47
CA GLY A 44 -11.70 -8.79 -3.22
C GLY A 44 -12.23 -7.62 -4.06
N HIS A 45 -11.36 -6.72 -4.52
CA HIS A 45 -11.77 -5.67 -5.44
C HIS A 45 -11.98 -6.26 -6.84
N ALA A 46 -13.10 -5.90 -7.49
CA ALA A 46 -13.37 -6.31 -8.86
C ALA A 46 -12.28 -5.84 -9.83
N SER A 47 -11.79 -4.60 -9.64
CA SER A 47 -10.74 -3.98 -10.44
C SER A 47 -9.54 -3.56 -9.59
N THR A 48 -8.33 -3.68 -10.14
CA THR A 48 -7.11 -3.13 -9.52
C THR A 48 -7.16 -1.61 -9.42
N LYS A 49 -7.86 -0.95 -10.37
CA LYS A 49 -8.07 0.50 -10.39
C LYS A 49 -8.62 1.05 -9.08
N THR A 50 -9.54 0.33 -8.44
CA THR A 50 -10.06 0.73 -7.11
C THR A 50 -8.94 0.78 -6.07
N THR A 51 -8.03 -0.19 -6.10
CA THR A 51 -6.90 -0.28 -5.17
C THR A 51 -5.87 0.81 -5.47
N GLU A 52 -5.57 1.04 -6.74
CA GLU A 52 -4.67 2.10 -7.22
C GLU A 52 -5.18 3.49 -6.83
N GLN A 53 -6.47 3.77 -7.06
CA GLN A 53 -7.07 5.06 -6.71
C GLN A 53 -7.04 5.34 -5.20
N VAL A 54 -7.23 4.31 -4.38
CA VAL A 54 -7.26 4.46 -2.92
C VAL A 54 -5.85 4.54 -2.34
N TYR A 55 -4.90 3.74 -2.82
CA TYR A 55 -3.61 3.57 -2.15
C TYR A 55 -2.38 3.97 -2.97
N GLY A 56 -2.51 4.38 -4.24
CA GLY A 56 -1.37 4.71 -5.09
C GLY A 56 -0.47 5.82 -4.52
N HIS A 57 -1.03 6.72 -3.71
CA HIS A 57 -0.29 7.77 -3.01
C HIS A 57 0.71 7.25 -1.96
N LEU A 58 0.60 5.98 -1.56
CA LEU A 58 1.52 5.33 -0.61
C LEU A 58 2.77 4.74 -1.30
N MET A 59 2.91 4.91 -2.62
CA MET A 59 4.01 4.35 -3.40
C MET A 59 4.80 5.43 -4.17
N PRO A 60 5.26 6.52 -3.53
CA PRO A 60 5.96 7.59 -4.24
C PRO A 60 7.28 7.12 -4.86
N GLU A 61 7.93 6.10 -4.29
CA GLU A 61 9.20 5.56 -4.79
C GLU A 61 9.02 4.64 -6.02
N ALA A 62 7.78 4.26 -6.39
CA ALA A 62 7.54 3.31 -7.47
C ALA A 62 8.12 3.78 -8.82
N LEU A 63 8.08 5.08 -9.09
CA LEU A 63 8.70 5.67 -10.29
C LEU A 63 10.22 5.53 -10.27
N GLN A 64 10.84 5.77 -9.11
CA GLN A 64 12.28 5.71 -8.95
C GLN A 64 12.78 4.26 -9.03
N VAL A 65 12.07 3.31 -8.42
CA VAL A 65 12.32 1.88 -8.57
C VAL A 65 12.30 1.45 -10.04
N GLY A 66 11.34 1.97 -10.82
CA GLY A 66 11.24 1.71 -12.25
C GLY A 66 12.43 2.29 -13.06
N ALA A 67 12.87 3.49 -12.71
CA ALA A 67 14.04 4.11 -13.31
C ALA A 67 15.31 3.29 -13.04
N ASP A 68 15.56 2.94 -11.77
CA ASP A 68 16.72 2.16 -11.36
C ASP A 68 16.73 0.76 -12.00
N ALA A 69 15.57 0.14 -12.15
CA ALA A 69 15.45 -1.17 -12.82
C ALA A 69 15.83 -1.09 -14.30
N THR A 70 15.49 0.01 -14.96
CA THR A 70 15.85 0.26 -16.36
C THR A 70 17.37 0.45 -16.48
N GLU A 71 17.97 1.29 -15.62
CA GLU A 71 19.42 1.54 -15.62
C GLU A 71 20.24 0.26 -15.41
N ARG A 72 19.83 -0.59 -14.44
CA ARG A 72 20.47 -1.90 -14.21
C ARG A 72 20.46 -2.78 -15.46
N SER A 73 19.32 -2.81 -16.17
CA SER A 73 19.14 -3.64 -17.36
C SER A 73 20.01 -3.15 -18.53
N VAL A 74 20.08 -1.83 -18.73
CA VAL A 74 20.95 -1.22 -19.76
C VAL A 74 22.42 -1.50 -19.48
N THR A 75 22.86 -1.31 -18.23
CA THR A 75 24.24 -1.55 -17.82
C THR A 75 24.66 -3.02 -18.01
N ALA A 76 23.76 -3.96 -17.69
CA ALA A 76 24.02 -5.38 -17.88
C ALA A 76 24.20 -5.74 -19.37
N PHE A 77 23.38 -5.16 -20.25
CA PHE A 77 23.49 -5.38 -21.70
C PHE A 77 24.79 -4.85 -22.30
N GLN A 78 25.29 -3.71 -21.83
CA GLN A 78 26.54 -3.10 -22.31
C GLN A 78 27.82 -3.86 -21.88
N ARG A 79 27.70 -4.81 -20.95
CA ARG A 79 28.82 -5.63 -20.45
C ARG A 79 28.92 -7.00 -21.12
N LEU A 80 28.03 -7.29 -22.08
CA LEU A 80 28.07 -8.45 -22.97
C LEU A 80 28.80 -8.08 -24.26
#